data_AF-A0A3B9L122-F1
#
_entry.id   AF-A0A3B9L122-F1
#
_cell.length_a   1.000
_cell.length_b   1.000
_cell.length_c   1.000
_cell.angle_alpha   90.00
_cell.angle_beta   90.00
_cell.angle_gamma   90.00
#
_symmetry.space_group_name_H-M   'P 1'
#
loop_
_entity.id
_entity.type
_entity.pdbx_description
1 polymer ?
#
loop_
_entity_poly.entity_id
_entity_poly.type
_entity_poly.pdbx_seq_one_letter_code
_entity_poly.pdbx_strand_id
1 'polypeptide(L)'
;MRTLLLAACMAVFALPGLADDTANGKTDPADIPDAQVFTSDHSLRLGSKTVKYRTVASETYLRNEKDEPTASVFSVAYVDTSTTSAAQRPVTFVFNGGPGSASLWLHMGAFGPKQVLTPSDASDVGAPPYTMRDNPNSLLDVTDLVFIDPVGTGYSRPLGETEGKEFYGVNEDAESIAEFIRIWLTENGRWNSP
;
A
#
# COMPACT_ATOMS: atom_id res chain seq x y z
N MET A 1 -34.78 42.63 -39.75
CA MET A 1 -34.28 42.37 -38.38
C MET A 1 -34.36 40.87 -38.10
N ARG A 2 -33.24 40.15 -38.20
CA ARG A 2 -33.08 38.78 -37.70
C ARG A 2 -31.65 38.67 -37.16
N THR A 3 -31.58 38.52 -35.85
CA THR A 3 -30.40 38.53 -34.98
C THR A 3 -29.58 37.26 -35.23
N LEU A 4 -28.29 37.38 -35.56
CA LEU A 4 -27.33 36.27 -35.43
C LEU A 4 -26.82 36.28 -33.98
N LEU A 5 -27.13 35.23 -33.21
CA LEU A 5 -26.43 34.94 -31.95
C LEU A 5 -25.14 34.18 -32.27
N LEU A 6 -24.02 34.75 -31.88
CA LEU A 6 -22.70 34.12 -31.85
C LEU A 6 -22.64 33.22 -30.61
N ALA A 7 -22.61 31.91 -30.78
CA ALA A 7 -22.35 30.97 -29.68
C ALA A 7 -20.83 30.85 -29.49
N ALA A 8 -20.30 31.40 -28.40
CA ALA A 8 -18.93 31.22 -28.00
C ALA A 8 -18.77 29.87 -27.29
N CYS A 9 -18.15 28.89 -27.95
CA CYS A 9 -17.70 27.65 -27.32
C CYS A 9 -16.47 27.96 -26.45
N MET A 10 -16.61 27.90 -25.12
CA MET A 10 -15.46 27.79 -24.21
C MET A 10 -14.93 26.36 -24.27
N ALA A 11 -13.76 26.19 -24.88
CA ALA A 11 -12.96 24.97 -24.72
C ALA A 11 -12.27 25.03 -23.35
N VAL A 12 -12.69 24.19 -22.41
CA VAL A 12 -11.98 23.97 -21.16
C VAL A 12 -10.80 23.05 -21.46
N PHE A 13 -9.59 23.60 -21.53
CA PHE A 13 -8.36 22.81 -21.52
C PHE A 13 -8.10 22.31 -20.09
N ALA A 14 -8.29 21.01 -19.86
CA ALA A 14 -7.76 20.37 -18.66
C ALA A 14 -6.25 20.24 -18.82
N LEU A 15 -5.50 21.05 -18.06
CA LEU A 15 -4.05 20.86 -17.94
C LEU A 15 -3.81 19.60 -17.09
N PRO A 16 -2.97 18.65 -17.53
CA PRO A 16 -2.52 17.57 -16.66
C PRO A 16 -1.72 18.18 -15.51
N GLY A 17 -2.20 17.97 -14.28
CA GLY A 17 -1.43 18.30 -13.09
C GLY A 17 -0.17 17.46 -13.07
N LEU A 18 0.97 18.10 -13.26
CA LEU A 18 2.26 17.51 -12.89
C LEU A 18 2.23 17.36 -11.37
N ALA A 19 2.34 16.13 -10.89
CA ALA A 19 2.62 15.87 -9.48
C ALA A 19 3.97 16.53 -9.15
N ASP A 20 3.94 17.42 -8.17
CA ASP A 20 5.12 18.12 -7.69
C ASP A 20 5.87 17.17 -6.74
N ASP A 21 6.94 16.54 -7.24
CA ASP A 21 7.83 15.62 -6.50
C ASP A 21 8.77 16.38 -5.52
N THR A 22 8.36 17.57 -5.04
CA THR A 22 9.20 18.44 -4.19
C THR A 22 8.66 18.64 -2.78
N ALA A 23 7.92 17.67 -2.23
CA ALA A 23 7.61 17.65 -0.80
C ALA A 23 8.84 17.26 0.05
N ASN A 24 9.93 18.03 -0.06
CA ASN A 24 11.05 18.07 0.89
C ASN A 24 10.85 19.25 1.86
N GLY A 25 9.66 19.33 2.45
CA GLY A 25 9.35 20.29 3.51
C GLY A 25 9.60 19.63 4.87
N LYS A 26 10.74 19.93 5.48
CA LYS A 26 11.00 19.68 6.90
C LYS A 26 9.78 20.13 7.71
N THR A 27 9.13 19.18 8.40
CA THR A 27 7.94 19.43 9.22
C THR A 27 8.33 19.23 10.68
N ASP A 28 7.92 20.15 11.55
CA ASP A 28 8.16 20.00 12.98
C ASP A 28 7.50 18.69 13.45
N PRO A 29 8.20 17.83 14.23
CA PRO A 29 7.60 16.62 14.80
C PRO A 29 6.24 16.84 15.49
N ALA A 30 5.99 18.05 16.02
CA ALA A 30 4.71 18.41 16.64
C ALA A 30 3.53 18.53 15.64
N ASP A 31 3.81 18.70 14.34
CA ASP A 31 2.82 18.91 13.28
C ASP A 31 2.52 17.64 12.47
N ILE A 32 3.17 16.51 12.80
CA ILE A 32 2.93 15.22 12.14
C ILE A 32 1.58 14.67 12.63
N PRO A 33 0.60 14.41 11.75
CA PRO A 33 -0.67 13.80 12.14
C PRO A 33 -0.50 12.42 12.76
N ASP A 34 -1.52 11.93 13.46
CA ASP A 34 -1.53 10.54 13.91
C ASP A 34 -1.61 9.57 12.73
N ALA A 35 -0.94 8.42 12.87
CA ALA A 35 -0.97 7.34 11.90
C ALA A 35 -2.40 6.88 11.60
N GLN A 36 -2.74 6.81 10.31
CA GLN A 36 -4.10 6.45 9.88
C GLN A 36 -4.27 4.94 9.71
N VAL A 37 -5.47 4.45 10.03
CA VAL A 37 -5.88 3.05 9.81
C VAL A 37 -7.29 2.98 9.23
N PHE A 38 -7.45 2.16 8.20
CA PHE A 38 -8.73 1.82 7.60
C PHE A 38 -8.92 0.31 7.60
N THR A 39 -10.10 -0.16 8.03
CA THR A 39 -10.41 -1.60 8.08
C THR A 39 -11.72 -1.93 7.37
N SER A 40 -11.78 -3.12 6.77
CA SER A 40 -13.00 -3.66 6.19
C SER A 40 -12.98 -5.18 6.18
N ASP A 41 -14.14 -5.81 6.38
CA ASP A 41 -14.28 -7.27 6.41
C ASP A 41 -14.85 -7.79 5.07
N HIS A 42 -14.29 -8.90 4.59
CA HIS A 42 -14.57 -9.47 3.27
C HIS A 42 -14.58 -11.01 3.31
N SER A 43 -14.93 -11.61 2.17
CA SER A 43 -14.76 -13.05 1.95
C SER A 43 -14.28 -13.33 0.54
N LEU A 44 -13.41 -14.33 0.39
CA LEU A 44 -12.89 -14.81 -0.89
C LEU A 44 -13.08 -16.32 -0.98
N ARG A 45 -13.49 -16.82 -2.14
CA ARG A 45 -13.55 -18.26 -2.42
C ARG A 45 -12.28 -18.71 -3.13
N LEU A 46 -11.54 -19.61 -2.50
CA LEU A 46 -10.31 -20.23 -3.01
C LEU A 46 -10.57 -21.74 -3.14
N GLY A 47 -10.86 -22.16 -4.37
CA GLY A 47 -11.31 -23.53 -4.66
C GLY A 47 -12.61 -23.90 -3.92
N SER A 48 -12.53 -24.88 -3.02
CA SER A 48 -13.64 -25.31 -2.16
C SER A 48 -13.69 -24.56 -0.82
N LYS A 49 -12.65 -23.80 -0.45
CA LYS A 49 -12.58 -23.05 0.80
C LYS A 49 -13.13 -21.64 0.61
N THR A 50 -13.91 -21.16 1.57
CA THR A 50 -14.23 -19.74 1.70
C THR A 50 -13.41 -19.19 2.84
N VAL A 51 -12.59 -18.19 2.57
CA VAL A 51 -11.79 -17.48 3.58
C VAL A 51 -12.51 -16.18 3.90
N LYS A 52 -12.88 -16.00 5.17
CA LYS A 52 -13.31 -14.68 5.69
C LYS A 52 -12.05 -13.96 6.15
N TYR A 53 -11.90 -12.71 5.75
CA TYR A 53 -10.69 -11.95 6.07
C TYR A 53 -10.98 -10.49 6.34
N ARG A 54 -10.10 -9.87 7.11
CA ARG A 54 -10.06 -8.43 7.34
C ARG A 54 -8.97 -7.82 6.49
N THR A 55 -9.32 -6.77 5.75
CA THR A 55 -8.36 -5.87 5.12
C THR A 55 -8.03 -4.76 6.11
N VAL A 56 -6.75 -4.49 6.33
CA VAL A 56 -6.25 -3.38 7.15
C VAL A 56 -5.27 -2.59 6.29
N ALA A 57 -5.65 -1.38 5.89
CA ALA A 57 -4.74 -0.42 5.26
C ALA A 57 -4.28 0.55 6.36
N SER A 58 -2.98 0.64 6.61
CA SER A 58 -2.47 1.41 7.75
C SER A 58 -1.12 2.04 7.48
N GLU A 59 -0.88 3.13 8.19
CA GLU A 59 0.44 3.71 8.38
C GLU A 59 1.06 3.16 9.66
N THR A 60 2.35 2.80 9.60
CA THR A 60 3.16 2.45 10.75
C THR A 60 4.34 3.41 10.81
N TYR A 61 4.47 4.12 11.92
CA TYR A 61 5.54 5.11 12.07
C TYR A 61 6.81 4.48 12.60
N LEU A 62 7.89 4.60 11.84
CA LEU A 62 9.24 4.31 12.32
C LEU A 62 9.72 5.49 13.17
N ARG A 63 10.52 5.20 14.19
CA ARG A 63 10.98 6.20 15.16
C ARG A 63 12.46 6.07 15.43
N ASN A 64 13.11 7.18 15.74
CA ASN A 64 14.51 7.20 16.16
C ASN A 64 14.66 6.88 17.66
N GLU A 65 15.90 6.89 18.16
CA GLU A 65 16.21 6.63 19.58
C GLU A 65 15.60 7.65 20.56
N LYS A 66 15.18 8.82 20.07
CA LYS A 66 14.51 9.86 20.85
C LYS A 66 12.98 9.75 20.77
N ASP A 67 12.46 8.68 20.17
CA ASP A 67 11.04 8.43 19.94
C ASP A 67 10.37 9.41 18.95
N GLU A 68 11.16 10.11 18.13
CA GLU A 68 10.66 11.03 17.11
C GLU A 68 10.33 10.24 15.82
N PRO A 69 9.16 10.45 15.17
CA PRO A 69 8.84 9.80 13.90
C PRO A 69 9.80 10.19 12.78
N THR A 70 10.32 9.19 12.05
CA THR A 70 11.26 9.36 10.94
C THR A 70 10.69 8.94 9.59
N ALA A 71 9.72 8.02 9.57
CA ALA A 71 9.00 7.63 8.36
C ALA A 71 7.61 7.07 8.68
N SER A 72 6.67 7.27 7.75
CA SER A 72 5.40 6.57 7.65
C SER A 72 5.55 5.46 6.62
N VAL A 73 5.44 4.20 7.08
CA VAL A 73 5.39 3.03 6.20
C VAL A 73 3.92 2.64 6.01
N PHE A 74 3.43 2.79 4.80
CA PHE A 74 2.11 2.33 4.42
C PHE A 74 2.12 0.83 4.12
N SER A 75 1.09 0.14 4.59
CA SER A 75 0.88 -1.27 4.29
C SER A 75 -0.60 -1.61 4.12
N VAL A 76 -0.85 -2.71 3.40
CA VAL A 76 -2.17 -3.35 3.32
C VAL A 76 -2.04 -4.80 3.77
N ALA A 77 -2.66 -5.12 4.90
CA ALA A 77 -2.72 -6.46 5.44
C ALA A 77 -4.07 -7.15 5.15
N TYR A 78 -4.01 -8.45 4.87
CA TYR A 78 -5.15 -9.34 4.72
C TYR A 78 -5.02 -10.47 5.73
N VAL A 79 -5.90 -10.45 6.73
CA VAL A 79 -5.83 -11.37 7.88
C VAL A 79 -7.04 -12.28 7.88
N ASP A 80 -6.83 -13.60 7.86
CA ASP A 80 -7.91 -14.59 8.00
C ASP A 80 -8.59 -14.45 9.37
N THR A 81 -9.89 -14.17 9.37
CA THR A 81 -10.69 -13.99 10.59
C THR A 81 -11.44 -15.26 11.01
N SER A 82 -11.28 -16.35 10.26
CA SER A 82 -11.93 -17.64 10.52
C SER A 82 -11.05 -18.62 11.31
N THR A 83 -9.74 -18.34 11.44
CA THR A 83 -8.81 -19.22 12.16
C THR A 83 -8.88 -19.04 13.68
N THR A 84 -8.91 -20.15 14.43
CA THR A 84 -8.81 -20.14 15.89
C THR A 84 -7.36 -20.10 16.39
N SER A 85 -6.39 -20.27 15.49
CA SER A 85 -4.95 -20.35 15.82
C SER A 85 -4.16 -19.24 15.10
N ALA A 86 -4.64 -18.00 15.17
CA ALA A 86 -4.01 -16.86 14.48
C ALA A 86 -2.50 -16.74 14.78
N ALA A 87 -2.08 -16.95 16.02
CA ALA A 87 -0.68 -16.88 16.44
C ALA A 87 0.25 -17.96 15.84
N GLN A 88 -0.31 -19.02 15.24
CA GLN A 88 0.43 -20.11 14.59
C GLN A 88 0.28 -20.10 13.06
N ARG A 89 -0.58 -19.21 12.54
CA ARG A 89 -0.80 -19.07 11.10
C ARG A 89 0.39 -18.29 10.49
N PRO A 90 0.97 -18.75 9.38
CA PRO A 90 2.05 -18.02 8.70
C PRO A 90 1.65 -16.58 8.36
N VAL A 91 2.64 -15.70 8.30
CA VAL A 91 2.49 -14.33 7.78
C VAL A 91 3.52 -14.13 6.69
N THR A 92 3.07 -13.70 5.51
CA THR A 92 3.94 -13.41 4.38
C THR A 92 3.98 -11.90 4.16
N PHE A 93 5.14 -11.33 4.43
CA PHE A 93 5.45 -9.94 4.11
C PHE A 93 5.90 -9.83 2.66
N VAL A 94 5.26 -8.94 1.91
CA VAL A 94 5.44 -8.78 0.46
C VAL A 94 5.79 -7.33 0.17
N PHE A 95 6.96 -7.10 -0.39
CA PHE A 95 7.40 -5.79 -0.87
C PHE A 95 8.01 -5.96 -2.26
N ASN A 96 7.91 -4.92 -3.09
CA ASN A 96 8.37 -5.01 -4.47
C ASN A 96 9.85 -4.58 -4.60
N GLY A 97 10.51 -5.09 -5.65
CA GLY A 97 11.87 -4.68 -6.02
C GLY A 97 11.89 -3.48 -6.97
N GLY A 98 13.09 -3.10 -7.45
CA GLY A 98 13.23 -1.94 -8.33
C GLY A 98 14.66 -1.42 -8.37
N PRO A 99 15.00 -0.33 -7.66
CA PRO A 99 14.36 0.31 -6.51
C PRO A 99 13.20 1.27 -6.83
N GLY A 100 12.50 1.75 -5.78
CA GLY A 100 11.51 2.83 -5.90
C GLY A 100 10.09 2.38 -6.30
N SER A 101 9.79 1.08 -6.23
CA SER A 101 8.50 0.54 -6.65
C SER A 101 7.61 0.20 -5.46
N ALA A 102 6.35 0.65 -5.50
CA ALA A 102 5.35 0.28 -4.51
C ALA A 102 4.99 -1.22 -4.60
N SER A 103 4.42 -1.76 -3.53
CA SER A 103 3.92 -3.13 -3.46
C SER A 103 2.77 -3.41 -4.42
N LEU A 104 2.14 -2.37 -5.00
CA LEU A 104 0.98 -2.44 -5.88
C LEU A 104 1.08 -3.53 -6.96
N TRP A 105 2.25 -3.72 -7.58
CA TRP A 105 2.43 -4.73 -8.62
C TRP A 105 2.23 -6.16 -8.11
N LEU A 106 2.77 -6.46 -6.93
CA LEU A 106 2.59 -7.76 -6.29
C LEU A 106 1.22 -7.87 -5.62
N HIS A 107 0.70 -6.74 -5.14
CA HIS A 107 -0.60 -6.64 -4.47
C HIS A 107 -1.76 -6.87 -5.43
N MET A 108 -1.86 -6.09 -6.49
CA MET A 108 -2.99 -6.10 -7.42
C MET A 108 -2.69 -6.83 -8.74
N GLY A 109 -1.45 -7.27 -8.95
CA GLY A 109 -1.02 -8.03 -10.13
C GLY A 109 -0.65 -9.49 -9.87
N ALA A 110 -0.43 -9.91 -8.62
CA ALA A 110 0.03 -11.26 -8.30
C ALA A 110 -0.71 -11.94 -7.13
N PHE A 111 -0.47 -11.52 -5.89
CA PHE A 111 -0.76 -12.31 -4.70
C PHE A 111 -1.98 -11.86 -3.89
N GLY A 112 -2.40 -10.59 -4.04
CA GLY A 112 -3.52 -10.05 -3.28
C GLY A 112 -4.86 -10.73 -3.60
N PRO A 113 -5.89 -10.55 -2.76
CA PRO A 113 -7.19 -11.21 -2.93
C PRO A 113 -8.02 -10.65 -4.10
N LYS A 114 -7.65 -9.47 -4.60
CA LYS A 114 -8.20 -8.84 -5.80
C LYS A 114 -7.07 -8.60 -6.80
N GLN A 115 -7.37 -8.68 -8.08
CA GLN A 115 -6.43 -8.34 -9.15
C GLN A 115 -7.07 -7.41 -10.17
N VAL A 116 -6.26 -6.52 -10.74
CA VAL A 116 -6.62 -5.74 -11.92
C VAL A 116 -6.52 -6.64 -13.15
N LEU A 117 -7.53 -6.60 -14.01
CA LEU A 117 -7.49 -7.31 -15.29
C LEU A 117 -6.65 -6.54 -16.30
N THR A 118 -5.58 -7.18 -16.76
CA THR A 118 -4.74 -6.68 -17.84
C THR A 118 -4.85 -7.60 -19.08
N PRO A 119 -4.77 -7.06 -20.30
CA PRO A 119 -4.72 -7.87 -21.51
C PRO A 119 -3.47 -8.77 -21.53
N SER A 120 -3.65 -10.05 -21.83
CA SER A 120 -2.53 -11.01 -21.95
C SER A 120 -1.66 -10.81 -23.18
N ASP A 121 -2.12 -10.02 -24.15
CA ASP A 121 -1.45 -9.73 -25.42
C ASP A 121 -0.57 -8.47 -25.36
N ALA A 122 -0.34 -7.93 -24.15
CA ALA A 122 0.41 -6.70 -23.89
C ALA A 122 -0.17 -5.44 -24.56
N SER A 123 -1.45 -5.47 -24.95
CA SER A 123 -2.17 -4.25 -25.34
C SER A 123 -2.40 -3.32 -24.13
N ASP A 124 -2.62 -2.04 -24.42
CA ASP A 124 -2.86 -1.03 -23.40
C ASP A 124 -4.10 -1.36 -22.55
N VAL A 125 -3.95 -1.24 -21.23
CA VAL A 125 -5.03 -1.47 -20.24
C VAL A 125 -6.05 -0.33 -20.24
N GLY A 126 -5.71 0.82 -20.84
CA GLY A 126 -6.54 2.02 -20.90
C GLY A 126 -6.48 2.88 -19.63
N ALA A 127 -7.29 3.94 -19.59
CA ALA A 127 -7.41 4.81 -18.42
C ALA A 127 -8.36 4.21 -17.36
N PRO A 128 -8.21 4.58 -16.07
CA PRO A 128 -9.15 4.17 -15.02
C PRO A 128 -10.58 4.69 -15.31
N PRO A 129 -11.63 4.02 -14.80
CA PRO A 129 -11.60 2.92 -13.81
C PRO A 129 -11.22 1.56 -14.43
N TYR A 130 -10.33 0.83 -13.75
CA TYR A 130 -9.90 -0.48 -14.18
C TYR A 130 -10.89 -1.58 -13.78
N THR A 131 -11.00 -2.62 -14.60
CA THR A 131 -11.79 -3.81 -14.23
C THR A 131 -11.01 -4.64 -13.22
N MET A 132 -11.63 -4.98 -12.09
CA MET A 132 -11.06 -5.83 -11.05
C MET A 132 -11.87 -7.11 -10.89
N ARG A 133 -11.21 -8.18 -10.46
CA ARG A 133 -11.85 -9.43 -10.06
C ARG A 133 -11.21 -10.02 -8.82
N ASP A 134 -11.89 -10.99 -8.21
CA ASP A 134 -11.30 -11.88 -7.23
C ASP A 134 -10.07 -12.59 -7.83
N ASN A 135 -9.05 -12.77 -7.00
CA ASN A 135 -7.87 -13.55 -7.37
C ASN A 135 -8.03 -14.99 -6.88
N PRO A 136 -8.34 -15.95 -7.77
CA PRO A 136 -8.49 -17.35 -7.37
C PRO A 136 -7.15 -18.00 -6.96
N ASN A 137 -6.02 -17.33 -7.23
CA ASN A 137 -4.67 -17.80 -6.92
C ASN A 137 -4.06 -17.05 -5.72
N SER A 138 -4.85 -16.28 -4.97
CA SER A 138 -4.35 -15.64 -3.75
C SER A 138 -3.91 -16.68 -2.73
N LEU A 139 -2.85 -16.39 -1.98
CA LEU A 139 -2.30 -17.26 -0.94
C LEU A 139 -3.06 -17.16 0.39
N LEU A 140 -4.19 -16.45 0.41
CA LEU A 140 -4.91 -16.14 1.65
C LEU A 140 -5.58 -17.38 2.29
N ASP A 141 -5.64 -18.52 1.62
CA ASP A 141 -6.04 -19.78 2.26
C ASP A 141 -4.93 -20.40 3.12
N VAL A 142 -3.66 -20.07 2.86
CA VAL A 142 -2.48 -20.63 3.53
C VAL A 142 -1.78 -19.67 4.49
N THR A 143 -1.73 -18.37 4.20
CA THR A 143 -0.99 -17.36 4.97
C THR A 143 -1.77 -16.06 5.07
N ASP A 144 -1.50 -15.25 6.10
CA ASP A 144 -1.91 -13.84 6.08
C ASP A 144 -0.91 -13.05 5.23
N LEU A 145 -1.38 -12.03 4.51
CA LEU A 145 -0.55 -11.26 3.58
C LEU A 145 -0.39 -9.84 4.09
N VAL A 146 0.84 -9.31 4.10
CA VAL A 146 1.12 -7.92 4.46
C VAL A 146 1.93 -7.29 3.32
N PHE A 147 1.28 -6.45 2.53
CA PHE A 147 1.92 -5.71 1.44
C PHE A 147 2.52 -4.43 1.99
N ILE A 148 3.82 -4.24 1.84
CA ILE A 148 4.58 -3.12 2.40
C ILE A 148 5.07 -2.25 1.26
N ASP A 149 4.76 -0.95 1.31
CA ASP A 149 5.41 0.02 0.45
C ASP A 149 6.71 0.50 1.14
N PRO A 150 7.90 0.25 0.56
CA PRO A 150 9.14 0.82 1.09
C PRO A 150 9.09 2.34 1.20
N VAL A 151 9.87 2.93 2.11
CA VAL A 151 9.86 4.39 2.34
C VAL A 151 10.19 5.14 1.04
N GLY A 152 9.37 6.13 0.69
CA GLY A 152 9.49 6.87 -0.57
C GLY A 152 8.75 6.25 -1.76
N THR A 153 8.07 5.12 -1.58
CA THR A 153 7.23 4.48 -2.61
C THR A 153 5.75 4.50 -2.22
N GLY A 154 4.85 4.42 -3.21
CA GLY A 154 3.41 4.30 -2.96
C GLY A 154 2.89 5.41 -2.06
N TYR A 155 2.37 5.05 -0.88
CA TYR A 155 1.93 5.99 0.15
C TYR A 155 2.94 6.22 1.29
N SER A 156 4.05 5.48 1.34
CA SER A 156 5.07 5.63 2.38
C SER A 156 5.93 6.88 2.18
N ARG A 157 6.19 7.64 3.25
CA ARG A 157 6.91 8.92 3.19
C ARG A 157 7.91 9.04 4.35
N PRO A 158 9.08 9.67 4.16
CA PRO A 158 9.85 10.17 5.30
C PRO A 158 9.02 11.20 6.07
N LEU A 159 9.28 11.33 7.37
CA LEU A 159 8.57 12.22 8.27
C LEU A 159 9.53 13.14 9.02
N GLY A 160 8.99 14.26 9.50
CA GLY A 160 9.71 15.21 10.35
C GLY A 160 10.85 15.90 9.60
N GLU A 161 12.05 15.79 10.18
CA GLU A 161 13.28 16.35 9.63
C GLU A 161 14.07 15.35 8.78
N THR A 162 13.64 14.09 8.72
CA THR A 162 14.35 13.00 8.03
C THR A 162 14.22 13.15 6.52
N GLU A 163 15.33 13.05 5.81
CA GLU A 163 15.34 13.08 4.35
C GLU A 163 15.20 11.68 3.76
N GLY A 164 14.52 11.55 2.62
CA GLY A 164 14.30 10.24 1.98
C GLY A 164 15.60 9.45 1.71
N LYS A 165 16.72 10.15 1.42
CA LYS A 165 18.03 9.53 1.18
C LYS A 165 18.54 8.70 2.37
N GLU A 166 18.04 8.94 3.58
CA GLU A 166 18.39 8.17 4.77
C GLU A 166 17.79 6.76 4.76
N PHE A 167 16.79 6.51 3.91
CA PHE A 167 16.17 5.20 3.69
C PHE A 167 16.60 4.55 2.37
N TYR A 168 17.32 5.27 1.51
CA TYR A 168 17.63 4.83 0.15
C TYR A 168 19.00 4.15 0.12
N GLY A 169 18.99 2.84 0.25
CA GLY A 169 20.17 2.00 0.12
C GLY A 169 19.83 0.56 0.47
N VAL A 170 20.72 -0.38 0.17
CA VAL A 170 20.43 -1.81 0.38
C VAL A 170 20.25 -2.12 1.87
N ASN A 171 21.08 -1.51 2.72
CA ASN A 171 21.03 -1.76 4.16
C ASN A 171 19.94 -0.92 4.82
N GLU A 172 19.85 0.35 4.43
CA GLU A 172 18.88 1.32 4.93
C GLU A 172 17.44 0.87 4.66
N ASP A 173 17.17 0.38 3.45
CA ASP A 173 15.88 -0.20 3.08
C ASP A 173 15.58 -1.46 3.89
N ALA A 174 16.55 -2.38 3.99
CA ALA A 174 16.40 -3.62 4.77
C ALA A 174 16.16 -3.35 6.26
N GLU A 175 16.83 -2.38 6.86
CA GLU A 175 16.65 -1.96 8.25
C GLU A 175 15.24 -1.39 8.47
N SER A 176 14.77 -0.51 7.58
CA SER A 176 13.43 0.08 7.69
C SER A 176 12.31 -0.96 7.56
N ILE A 177 12.46 -1.91 6.62
CA ILE A 177 11.51 -3.00 6.41
C ILE A 177 11.55 -3.99 7.59
N ALA A 178 12.74 -4.34 8.09
CA ALA A 178 12.88 -5.21 9.25
C ALA A 178 12.23 -4.60 10.50
N GLU A 179 12.40 -3.29 10.71
CA GLU A 179 11.78 -2.58 11.81
C GLU A 179 10.25 -2.54 11.69
N PHE A 180 9.73 -2.26 10.49
CA PHE A 180 8.29 -2.37 10.22
C PHE A 180 7.76 -3.76 10.57
N ILE A 181 8.43 -4.83 10.11
CA ILE A 181 8.03 -6.22 10.39
C ILE A 181 8.02 -6.49 11.89
N ARG A 182 9.04 -6.04 12.62
CA ARG A 182 9.13 -6.18 14.08
C ARG A 182 7.95 -5.51 14.79
N ILE A 183 7.61 -4.29 14.39
CA ILE A 183 6.48 -3.54 14.94
C ILE A 183 5.17 -4.28 14.64
N TRP A 184 4.94 -4.63 13.37
CA TRP A 184 3.72 -5.33 12.95
C TRP A 184 3.52 -6.65 13.70
N LEU A 185 4.57 -7.47 13.82
CA LEU A 185 4.51 -8.74 14.56
C LEU A 185 4.19 -8.52 16.04
N THR A 186 4.73 -7.45 16.64
CA THR A 186 4.48 -7.10 18.05
C THR A 186 3.04 -6.66 18.27
N GLU A 187 2.56 -5.71 17.46
CA GLU A 187 1.20 -5.15 17.57
C GLU A 187 0.12 -6.19 17.30
N ASN A 188 0.40 -7.16 16.42
CA ASN A 188 -0.55 -8.21 16.06
C ASN A 188 -0.38 -9.50 16.86
N GLY A 189 0.61 -9.59 17.77
CA GLY A 189 0.88 -10.79 18.56
C GLY A 189 1.31 -12.01 17.73
N ARG A 190 2.10 -11.79 16.68
CA ARG A 190 2.43 -12.78 15.63
C ARG A 190 3.87 -13.28 15.67
N TRP A 191 4.62 -13.05 16.74
CA TRP A 191 6.00 -13.53 16.87
C TRP A 191 6.20 -15.05 16.72
N ASN A 192 5.16 -15.86 16.97
CA ASN A 192 5.19 -17.32 16.80
C ASN A 192 4.66 -17.79 15.43
N SER A 193 4.27 -16.86 14.55
CA SER A 193 3.90 -17.19 13.18
C SER A 193 5.14 -17.70 12.43
N PRO A 194 5.06 -18.85 11.74
CA PRO A 194 6.18 -19.41 10.98
C PRO A 194 6.46 -18.64 9.69
#